data_AF-A0A6A7B527-F1
#
_entry.id   AF-A0A6A7B527-F1
#
_cell.length_a   1.000
_cell.length_b   1.000
_cell.length_c   1.000
_cell.angle_alpha   90.00
_cell.angle_beta   90.00
_cell.angle_gamma   90.00
#
_symmetry.space_group_name_H-M   'P 1'
#
loop_
_entity.id
_entity.type
_entity.pdbx_description
1 polymer ?
#
loop_
_entity_poly.entity_id
_entity_poly.type
_entity_poly.pdbx_seq_one_letter_code
_entity_poly.pdbx_strand_id
1 'polypeptide(L)'
;MHTKFEMLQEYFGVKTFQEAGQLYDNDYDKGEPTGSNWTSLRLPYRAPDCADLPSMNEIRSAIETNQVTFGYNKYRVCTLGRSVVKWGSQVVIQGAEDLLYIKANSQARVPTVYAAFIEEDMYRGRPCSVHYVVMERIDGVNLTCLWDKVSDEARSIISSRMFEQIHHPRAMPSLGYYGRVHNLPLDPRSPLVCVRQDERCGPYESYAESYPGFYNGLVRQTKSEEGAEDWEVTYIDF
;
A
#
# COMPACT_ATOMS: atom_id res chain seq x y z
N MET A 1 -4.78 9.16 33.37
CA MET A 1 -4.34 8.33 32.23
C MET A 1 -5.59 7.94 31.47
N HIS A 2 -5.72 8.34 30.20
CA HIS A 2 -6.87 7.96 29.39
C HIS A 2 -6.71 6.53 28.87
N THR A 3 -7.79 5.78 28.77
CA THR A 3 -7.74 4.48 28.09
C THR A 3 -7.69 4.66 26.57
N LYS A 4 -7.22 3.64 25.82
CA LYS A 4 -7.29 3.64 24.34
C LYS A 4 -8.70 3.97 23.82
N PHE A 5 -9.73 3.53 24.54
CA PHE A 5 -11.13 3.78 24.19
C PHE A 5 -11.52 5.25 24.36
N GLU A 6 -11.10 5.90 25.45
CA GLU A 6 -11.36 7.32 25.71
C GLU A 6 -10.67 8.23 24.69
N MET A 7 -9.47 7.86 24.25
CA MET A 7 -8.75 8.61 23.21
C MET A 7 -9.44 8.51 21.85
N LEU A 8 -9.96 7.34 21.48
CA LEU A 8 -10.73 7.17 20.25
C LEU A 8 -12.06 7.95 20.33
N GLN A 9 -12.74 7.91 21.48
CA GLN A 9 -13.96 8.68 21.71
C GLN A 9 -13.71 10.19 21.52
N GLU A 10 -12.63 10.71 22.12
CA GLU A 10 -12.23 12.11 21.97
C GLU A 10 -11.89 12.47 20.51
N TYR A 11 -11.05 11.66 19.84
CA TYR A 11 -10.62 11.90 18.46
C TYR A 11 -11.80 11.93 17.47
N PHE A 12 -12.73 10.98 17.58
CA PHE A 12 -13.90 10.91 16.70
C PHE A 12 -15.05 11.81 17.16
N GLY A 13 -14.94 12.46 18.32
CA GLY A 13 -16.02 13.26 18.91
C GLY A 13 -17.26 12.42 19.28
N VAL A 14 -17.07 11.17 19.67
CA VAL A 14 -18.13 10.19 20.00
C VAL A 14 -18.13 9.79 21.46
N LYS A 15 -19.23 9.22 21.93
CA LYS A 15 -19.41 8.86 23.35
C LYS A 15 -19.07 7.40 23.64
N THR A 16 -19.00 6.54 22.62
CA THR A 16 -18.70 5.11 22.78
C THR A 16 -17.67 4.62 21.78
N PHE A 17 -16.90 3.59 22.15
CA PHE A 17 -16.00 2.91 21.22
C PHE A 17 -16.75 2.27 20.03
N GLN A 18 -17.98 1.82 20.25
CA GLN A 18 -18.82 1.26 19.19
C GLN A 18 -19.18 2.32 18.13
N GLU A 19 -19.50 3.54 18.55
CA GLU A 19 -19.72 4.68 17.63
C GLU A 19 -18.43 5.02 16.86
N ALA A 20 -17.26 4.98 17.52
CA ALA A 20 -15.97 5.20 16.85
C ALA A 20 -15.70 4.12 15.79
N GLY A 21 -15.94 2.85 16.11
CA GLY A 21 -15.83 1.74 15.18
C GLY A 21 -16.82 1.85 14.00
N GLN A 22 -18.06 2.25 14.26
CA GLN A 22 -19.05 2.48 13.21
C GLN A 22 -18.67 3.65 12.30
N LEU A 23 -18.11 4.74 12.82
CA LEU A 23 -17.60 5.83 12.00
C LEU A 23 -16.44 5.37 11.12
N TYR A 24 -15.53 4.57 11.67
CA TYR A 24 -14.44 3.96 10.90
C TYR A 24 -14.95 3.05 9.78
N ASP A 25 -15.88 2.14 10.08
CA ASP A 25 -16.50 1.24 9.10
C ASP A 25 -17.27 2.02 8.04
N ASN A 26 -18.03 3.04 8.44
CA ASN A 26 -18.73 3.92 7.51
C ASN A 26 -17.76 4.70 6.62
N ASP A 27 -16.67 5.24 7.18
CA ASP A 27 -15.64 5.93 6.41
C ASP A 27 -14.98 4.97 5.41
N TYR A 28 -14.71 3.73 5.82
CA TYR A 28 -14.21 2.66 4.96
C TYR A 28 -15.19 2.27 3.82
N ASP A 29 -16.50 2.26 4.12
CA ASP A 29 -17.56 1.89 3.19
C ASP A 29 -18.05 3.05 2.31
N LYS A 30 -17.66 4.31 2.58
CA LYS A 30 -18.00 5.48 1.76
C LYS A 30 -17.48 5.40 0.32
N GLY A 31 -16.66 4.40 0.01
CA GLY A 31 -16.05 4.24 -1.30
C GLY A 31 -14.88 5.21 -1.47
N GLU A 32 -14.16 5.09 -2.57
CA GLU A 32 -13.00 5.94 -2.83
C GLU A 32 -13.48 7.40 -3.04
N PRO A 33 -12.78 8.41 -2.48
CA PRO A 33 -13.19 9.80 -2.60
C PRO A 33 -13.46 10.16 -4.07
N THR A 34 -14.67 10.66 -4.34
CA THR A 34 -15.10 11.00 -5.69
C THR A 34 -14.39 12.28 -6.14
N GLY A 35 -13.35 12.09 -6.95
CA GLY A 35 -12.59 13.15 -7.61
C GLY A 35 -11.17 13.32 -7.07
N SER A 36 -10.18 12.62 -7.64
CA SER A 36 -8.82 13.14 -7.79
C SER A 36 -7.91 12.26 -8.67
N ASN A 37 -6.80 12.85 -9.10
CA ASN A 37 -5.67 12.29 -9.84
C ASN A 37 -4.94 11.18 -9.04
N TRP A 38 -5.55 10.03 -8.80
CA TRP A 38 -4.95 8.95 -7.99
C TRP A 38 -3.77 8.23 -8.68
N THR A 39 -3.67 8.38 -9.99
CA THR A 39 -2.54 7.93 -10.77
C THR A 39 -2.33 8.90 -11.92
N SER A 40 -1.09 9.08 -12.32
CA SER A 40 -0.72 9.73 -13.58
C SER A 40 -0.64 8.72 -14.74
N LEU A 41 -0.75 7.42 -14.43
CA LEU A 41 -0.75 6.35 -15.42
C LEU A 41 -1.98 6.44 -16.32
N ARG A 42 -1.74 6.48 -17.63
CA ARG A 42 -2.82 6.46 -18.63
C ARG A 42 -3.39 5.05 -18.72
N LEU A 43 -4.65 4.87 -18.30
CA LEU A 43 -5.34 3.59 -18.33
C LEU A 43 -6.26 3.48 -19.56
N PRO A 44 -6.36 2.28 -20.18
CA PRO A 44 -5.55 1.10 -19.91
C PRO A 44 -4.09 1.31 -20.35
N TYR A 45 -3.17 0.91 -19.49
CA TYR A 45 -1.74 0.86 -19.81
C TYR A 45 -1.40 -0.48 -20.44
N ARG A 46 -0.58 -0.45 -21.50
CA ARG A 46 0.05 -1.61 -22.12
C ARG A 46 1.51 -1.31 -22.41
N ALA A 47 2.39 -2.22 -22.03
CA ALA A 47 3.80 -2.12 -22.35
C ALA A 47 4.02 -2.22 -23.88
N PRO A 48 4.89 -1.37 -24.48
CA PRO A 48 5.10 -1.32 -25.93
C PRO A 48 5.47 -2.66 -26.59
N ASP A 49 6.24 -3.50 -25.88
CA ASP A 49 6.77 -4.77 -26.40
C ASP A 49 6.02 -6.01 -25.90
N CYS A 50 4.81 -5.86 -25.35
CA CYS A 50 4.03 -6.98 -24.82
C CYS A 50 2.98 -7.48 -25.82
N ALA A 51 3.30 -8.56 -26.55
CA ALA A 51 2.42 -9.15 -27.55
C ALA A 51 1.25 -9.95 -26.94
N ASP A 52 1.52 -10.79 -25.93
CA ASP A 52 0.56 -11.77 -25.41
C ASP A 52 0.12 -11.40 -23.99
N LEU A 53 -0.99 -10.65 -23.88
CA LEU A 53 -1.68 -10.42 -22.62
C LEU A 53 -2.79 -11.47 -22.43
N PRO A 54 -2.97 -11.98 -21.21
CA PRO A 54 -4.08 -12.88 -20.94
C PRO A 54 -5.41 -12.15 -21.09
N SER A 55 -6.40 -12.86 -21.63
CA SER A 55 -7.79 -12.41 -21.68
C SER A 55 -8.42 -12.38 -20.29
N MET A 56 -9.49 -11.61 -20.13
CA MET A 56 -10.25 -11.60 -18.87
C MET A 56 -10.84 -12.96 -18.49
N ASN A 57 -11.15 -13.81 -19.46
CA ASN A 57 -11.62 -15.17 -19.18
C ASN A 57 -10.50 -16.04 -18.58
N GLU A 58 -9.28 -15.94 -19.12
CA GLU A 58 -8.12 -16.64 -18.57
C GLU A 58 -7.77 -16.11 -17.18
N ILE A 59 -7.83 -14.79 -16.97
CA ILE A 59 -7.63 -14.17 -15.65
C ILE A 59 -8.66 -14.69 -14.66
N ARG A 60 -9.96 -14.69 -15.00
CA ARG A 60 -11.03 -15.19 -14.12
C ARG A 60 -10.84 -16.67 -13.77
N SER A 61 -10.48 -17.51 -14.75
CA SER A 61 -10.17 -18.91 -14.49
C SER A 61 -8.96 -19.09 -13.58
N ALA A 62 -7.90 -18.28 -13.76
CA ALA A 62 -6.71 -18.29 -12.90
C ALA A 62 -7.01 -17.80 -11.48
N ILE A 63 -7.93 -16.84 -11.32
CA ILE A 63 -8.42 -16.40 -10.02
C ILE A 63 -9.11 -17.55 -9.29
N GLU A 64 -9.78 -18.48 -9.96
CA GLU A 64 -10.42 -19.61 -9.28
C GLU A 64 -9.44 -20.74 -8.93
N THR A 65 -8.41 -20.93 -9.76
CA THR A 65 -7.57 -22.14 -9.72
C THR A 65 -6.18 -21.92 -9.16
N ASN A 66 -5.62 -20.71 -9.27
CA ASN A 66 -4.20 -20.42 -9.07
C ASN A 66 -3.94 -19.20 -8.18
N GLN A 67 -4.78 -18.94 -7.17
CA GLN A 67 -4.52 -17.87 -6.20
C GLN A 67 -3.31 -18.19 -5.33
N VAL A 68 -2.47 -17.18 -5.11
CA VAL A 68 -1.25 -17.27 -4.30
C VAL A 68 -1.44 -16.61 -2.93
N THR A 69 -2.47 -15.78 -2.78
CA THR A 69 -2.70 -15.01 -1.55
C THR A 69 -3.24 -15.85 -0.40
N PHE A 70 -2.55 -15.79 0.74
CA PHE A 70 -2.96 -16.31 2.04
C PHE A 70 -3.47 -15.17 2.95
N GLY A 71 -4.67 -15.31 3.52
CA GLY A 71 -5.18 -14.48 4.63
C GLY A 71 -5.87 -13.14 4.26
N TYR A 72 -6.22 -12.35 5.30
CA TYR A 72 -6.98 -11.08 5.32
C TYR A 72 -6.39 -9.90 4.51
N ASN A 73 -5.47 -10.16 3.57
CA ASN A 73 -4.82 -9.09 2.81
C ASN A 73 -5.73 -8.56 1.70
N LYS A 74 -5.80 -7.22 1.58
CA LYS A 74 -6.60 -6.47 0.59
C LYS A 74 -6.11 -6.63 -0.87
N TYR A 75 -5.02 -7.36 -1.08
CA TYR A 75 -4.41 -7.56 -2.39
C TYR A 75 -4.61 -9.00 -2.77
N ARG A 76 -5.26 -9.24 -3.91
CA ARG A 76 -5.47 -10.58 -4.43
C ARG A 76 -4.50 -10.84 -5.57
N VAL A 77 -3.93 -12.03 -5.59
CA VAL A 77 -2.87 -12.39 -6.55
C VAL A 77 -3.08 -13.80 -7.06
N CYS A 78 -2.95 -14.00 -8.37
CA CYS A 78 -2.96 -15.30 -9.01
C CYS A 78 -1.82 -15.40 -10.03
N THR A 79 -1.42 -16.63 -10.32
CA THR A 79 -0.41 -16.89 -11.36
C THR A 79 -1.08 -17.38 -12.64
N LEU A 80 -0.54 -16.94 -13.78
CA LEU A 80 -1.02 -17.32 -15.10
C LEU A 80 0.17 -17.43 -16.05
N GLY A 81 0.66 -18.66 -16.26
CA GLY A 81 1.84 -18.94 -17.06
C GLY A 81 3.07 -18.16 -16.55
N ARG A 82 3.63 -17.32 -17.43
CA ARG A 82 4.79 -16.44 -17.16
C ARG A 82 4.44 -15.10 -16.51
N SER A 83 3.17 -14.93 -16.14
CA SER A 83 2.63 -13.68 -15.60
C SER A 83 2.05 -13.90 -14.21
N VAL A 84 2.02 -12.81 -13.45
CA VAL A 84 1.27 -12.67 -12.21
C VAL A 84 0.22 -11.59 -12.42
N VAL A 85 -0.99 -11.85 -11.95
CA VAL A 85 -2.08 -10.88 -11.98
C VAL A 85 -2.39 -10.47 -10.56
N LYS A 86 -2.31 -9.17 -10.30
CA LYS A 86 -2.78 -8.53 -9.06
C LYS A 86 -4.10 -7.84 -9.33
N TRP A 87 -5.05 -7.95 -8.41
CA TRP A 87 -6.30 -7.20 -8.50
C TRP A 87 -6.84 -6.76 -7.14
N GLY A 88 -7.65 -5.70 -7.16
CA GLY A 88 -8.21 -5.10 -5.96
C GLY A 88 -8.63 -3.65 -6.18
N SER A 89 -8.41 -2.81 -5.16
CA SER A 89 -8.66 -1.37 -5.23
C SER A 89 -7.54 -0.62 -5.96
N GLN A 90 -7.67 0.71 -6.07
CA GLN A 90 -6.75 1.58 -6.82
C GLN A 90 -5.26 1.41 -6.46
N VAL A 91 -4.94 0.97 -5.24
CA VAL A 91 -3.58 0.66 -4.76
C VAL A 91 -2.81 -0.28 -5.69
N VAL A 92 -3.53 -1.14 -6.43
CA VAL A 92 -2.93 -2.04 -7.41
C VAL A 92 -2.34 -1.24 -8.58
N ILE A 93 -3.06 -0.23 -9.09
CA ILE A 93 -2.55 0.67 -10.13
C ILE A 93 -1.40 1.53 -9.60
N GLN A 94 -1.51 2.00 -8.36
CA GLN A 94 -0.42 2.75 -7.71
C GLN A 94 0.88 1.93 -7.71
N GLY A 95 0.80 0.66 -7.36
CA GLY A 95 1.93 -0.26 -7.42
C GLY A 95 2.50 -0.44 -8.84
N ALA A 96 1.66 -0.46 -9.89
CA ALA A 96 2.16 -0.48 -11.27
C ALA A 96 2.90 0.81 -11.65
N GLU A 97 2.36 1.96 -11.28
CA GLU A 97 2.99 3.27 -11.50
C GLU A 97 4.36 3.36 -10.81
N ASP A 98 4.44 2.92 -9.55
CA ASP A 98 5.70 2.88 -8.79
C ASP A 98 6.73 1.94 -9.46
N LEU A 99 6.30 0.76 -9.91
CA LEU A 99 7.18 -0.19 -10.61
C LEU A 99 7.72 0.39 -11.93
N LEU A 100 6.88 1.06 -12.71
CA LEU A 100 7.28 1.73 -13.95
C LEU A 100 8.29 2.86 -13.66
N TYR A 101 8.04 3.66 -12.63
CA TYR A 101 8.95 4.71 -12.20
C TYR A 101 10.30 4.15 -11.74
N ILE A 102 10.32 3.14 -10.88
CA ILE A 102 11.54 2.50 -10.37
C ILE A 102 12.33 1.87 -11.52
N LYS A 103 11.67 1.21 -12.47
CA LYS A 103 12.30 0.60 -13.65
C LYS A 103 12.98 1.65 -14.55
N ALA A 104 12.39 2.83 -14.67
CA ALA A 104 12.92 3.91 -15.50
C ALA A 104 14.06 4.70 -14.82
N ASN A 105 14.04 4.80 -13.48
CA ASN A 105 14.91 5.72 -12.73
C ASN A 105 15.95 5.03 -11.82
N SER A 106 15.95 3.70 -11.74
CA SER A 106 16.89 2.96 -10.89
C SER A 106 17.40 1.69 -11.58
N GLN A 107 18.45 1.10 -10.98
CA GLN A 107 18.99 -0.21 -11.39
C GLN A 107 18.35 -1.37 -10.61
N ALA A 108 17.29 -1.11 -9.84
CA ALA A 108 16.61 -2.14 -9.06
C ALA A 108 15.95 -3.16 -9.99
N ARG A 109 16.09 -4.45 -9.66
CA ARG A 109 15.38 -5.53 -10.36
C ARG A 109 13.95 -5.57 -9.84
N VAL A 110 13.05 -5.01 -10.63
CA VAL A 110 11.61 -5.03 -10.37
C VAL A 110 10.88 -5.81 -11.47
N PRO A 111 9.73 -6.44 -11.16
CA PRO A 111 8.90 -7.09 -12.17
C PRO A 111 8.53 -6.12 -13.30
N THR A 112 8.59 -6.61 -14.53
CA THR A 112 8.13 -5.84 -15.69
C THR A 112 6.59 -5.76 -15.69
N VAL A 113 6.03 -4.55 -15.67
CA VAL A 113 4.57 -4.35 -15.80
C VAL A 113 4.18 -4.47 -17.26
N TYR A 114 3.30 -5.42 -17.59
CA TYR A 114 2.82 -5.66 -18.94
C TYR A 114 1.53 -4.89 -19.25
N ALA A 115 0.60 -4.85 -18.29
CA ALA A 115 -0.64 -4.12 -18.43
C ALA A 115 -1.18 -3.63 -17.08
N ALA A 116 -1.95 -2.55 -17.11
CA ALA A 116 -2.75 -2.08 -15.97
C ALA A 116 -4.07 -1.52 -16.49
N PHE A 117 -5.20 -1.94 -15.92
CA PHE A 117 -6.53 -1.57 -16.43
C PHE A 117 -7.60 -1.70 -15.35
N ILE A 118 -8.81 -1.23 -15.68
CA ILE A 118 -9.98 -1.23 -14.79
C ILE A 118 -11.09 -2.01 -15.49
N GLU A 119 -11.76 -2.88 -14.75
CA GLU A 119 -12.99 -3.55 -15.17
C GLU A 119 -14.13 -3.17 -14.24
N GLU A 120 -15.33 -3.09 -14.78
CA GLU A 120 -16.55 -2.97 -13.99
C GLU A 120 -16.95 -4.34 -13.44
N ASP A 121 -17.32 -4.38 -12.17
CA ASP A 121 -17.76 -5.58 -11.46
C ASP A 121 -18.92 -5.23 -10.51
N MET A 122 -19.46 -6.24 -9.84
CA MET A 122 -20.56 -6.12 -8.90
C MET A 122 -20.14 -6.64 -7.52
N TYR A 123 -19.94 -5.74 -6.56
CA TYR A 123 -19.69 -6.11 -5.16
C TYR A 123 -20.97 -5.92 -4.34
N ARG A 124 -21.48 -7.01 -3.74
CA ARG A 124 -22.72 -7.02 -2.94
C ARG A 124 -23.91 -6.36 -3.67
N GLY A 125 -24.01 -6.58 -4.98
CA GLY A 125 -25.08 -6.03 -5.81
C GLY A 125 -24.94 -4.54 -6.17
N ARG A 126 -23.79 -3.92 -5.88
CA ARG A 126 -23.48 -2.55 -6.29
C ARG A 126 -22.37 -2.55 -7.35
N PRO A 127 -22.48 -1.71 -8.40
CA PRO A 127 -21.38 -1.50 -9.33
C PRO A 127 -20.12 -1.06 -8.59
N CYS A 128 -19.00 -1.68 -8.91
CA CYS A 128 -17.69 -1.28 -8.43
C CYS A 128 -16.65 -1.43 -9.54
N SER A 129 -15.57 -0.66 -9.43
CA SER A 129 -14.42 -0.78 -10.33
C SER A 129 -13.36 -1.67 -9.70
N VAL A 130 -12.94 -2.71 -10.41
CA VAL A 130 -11.85 -3.60 -10.01
C VAL A 130 -10.62 -3.27 -10.84
N HIS A 131 -9.52 -3.03 -10.15
CA HIS A 131 -8.26 -2.62 -10.76
C HIS A 131 -7.37 -3.86 -10.95
N TYR A 132 -6.76 -3.97 -12.12
CA TYR A 132 -5.91 -5.10 -12.49
C TYR A 132 -4.53 -4.64 -12.91
N VAL A 133 -3.52 -5.42 -12.53
CA VAL A 133 -2.15 -5.29 -13.03
C VAL A 133 -1.64 -6.67 -13.44
N VAL A 134 -1.19 -6.77 -14.68
CA VAL A 134 -0.51 -7.96 -15.23
C VAL A 134 0.97 -7.63 -15.32
N MET A 135 1.80 -8.47 -14.71
CA MET A 135 3.24 -8.25 -14.64
C MET A 135 4.03 -9.55 -14.73
N GLU A 136 5.33 -9.44 -14.95
CA GLU A 136 6.29 -10.53 -14.97
C GLU A 136 6.21 -11.39 -13.71
N ARG A 137 6.14 -12.70 -13.91
CA ARG A 137 6.35 -13.66 -12.84
C ARG A 137 7.84 -13.83 -12.60
N ILE A 138 8.30 -13.51 -11.39
CA ILE A 138 9.65 -13.84 -10.94
C ILE A 138 9.59 -15.20 -10.27
N ASP A 139 10.23 -16.19 -10.90
CA ASP A 139 10.36 -17.52 -10.29
C ASP A 139 11.35 -17.49 -9.12
N GLY A 140 10.94 -18.10 -8.02
CA GLY A 140 11.73 -18.12 -6.80
C GLY A 140 11.01 -18.84 -5.67
N VAL A 141 11.69 -18.93 -4.54
CA VAL A 141 11.14 -19.48 -3.30
C VAL A 141 11.07 -18.40 -2.24
N ASN A 142 10.07 -18.49 -1.36
CA ASN A 142 9.96 -17.59 -0.23
C ASN A 142 11.19 -17.74 0.69
N LEU A 143 11.90 -16.64 0.94
CA LEU A 143 13.13 -16.66 1.71
C LEU A 143 12.91 -17.16 3.15
N THR A 144 11.76 -16.85 3.77
CA THR A 144 11.40 -17.34 5.11
C THR A 144 11.38 -18.87 5.18
N CYS A 145 10.91 -19.54 4.13
CA CYS A 145 10.90 -21.01 4.07
C CYS A 145 12.28 -21.65 3.87
N LEU A 146 13.24 -20.86 3.39
CA LEU A 146 14.58 -21.28 3.03
C LEU A 146 15.64 -20.85 4.06
N TRP A 147 15.39 -19.78 4.83
CA TRP A 147 16.39 -19.09 5.65
C TRP A 147 17.11 -20.01 6.63
N ASP A 148 16.39 -20.91 7.28
CA ASP A 148 16.96 -21.86 8.25
C ASP A 148 17.71 -23.02 7.60
N LYS A 149 17.54 -23.22 6.29
CA LYS A 149 18.10 -24.33 5.51
C LYS A 149 19.35 -23.96 4.71
N VAL A 150 19.66 -22.68 4.58
CA VAL A 150 20.84 -22.19 3.85
C VAL A 150 22.03 -22.03 4.78
N SER A 151 23.25 -22.23 4.25
CA SER A 151 24.49 -22.03 5.00
C SER A 151 24.72 -20.56 5.33
N ASP A 152 25.61 -20.28 6.28
CA ASP A 152 25.94 -18.90 6.66
C ASP A 152 26.59 -18.11 5.52
N GLU A 153 27.37 -18.76 4.66
CA GLU A 153 27.91 -18.15 3.44
C GLU A 153 26.78 -17.74 2.49
N ALA A 154 25.80 -18.62 2.29
CA ALA A 154 24.65 -18.33 1.45
C ALA A 154 23.78 -17.20 2.04
N ARG A 155 23.58 -17.16 3.37
CA ARG A 155 22.89 -16.05 4.05
C ARG A 155 23.60 -14.73 3.84
N SER A 156 24.93 -14.71 3.98
CA SER A 156 25.75 -13.51 3.75
C SER A 156 25.59 -12.99 2.31
N ILE A 157 25.65 -13.89 1.31
CA ILE A 157 25.42 -13.54 -0.09
C ILE A 157 24.00 -12.99 -0.30
N ILE A 158 22.98 -13.66 0.22
CA ILE A 158 21.58 -13.23 0.10
C ILE A 158 21.39 -11.85 0.72
N SER A 159 21.90 -11.61 1.93
CA SER A 159 21.84 -10.31 2.60
C SER A 159 22.53 -9.21 1.80
N SER A 160 23.72 -9.49 1.24
CA SER A 160 24.42 -8.54 0.36
C SER A 160 23.57 -8.18 -0.87
N ARG A 161 22.95 -9.19 -1.52
CA ARG A 161 22.10 -8.96 -2.69
C ARG A 161 20.81 -8.21 -2.35
N MET A 162 20.18 -8.50 -1.22
CA MET A 162 19.02 -7.75 -0.76
C MET A 162 19.36 -6.29 -0.48
N PHE A 163 20.50 -6.05 0.17
CA PHE A 163 21.00 -4.70 0.40
C PHE A 163 21.19 -3.93 -0.90
N GLU A 164 21.86 -4.53 -1.90
CA GLU A 164 22.01 -3.92 -3.24
C GLU A 164 20.65 -3.54 -3.85
N GLN A 165 19.68 -4.45 -3.80
CA GLN A 165 18.34 -4.20 -4.36
C GLN A 165 17.57 -3.09 -3.65
N ILE A 166 17.71 -2.96 -2.33
CA ILE A 166 17.10 -1.87 -1.55
C ILE A 166 17.86 -0.56 -1.73
N HIS A 167 19.18 -0.63 -1.96
CA HIS A 167 20.03 0.55 -2.14
C HIS A 167 19.69 1.30 -3.43
N HIS A 168 19.47 0.58 -4.55
CA HIS A 168 19.15 1.22 -5.83
C HIS A 168 18.00 2.23 -5.80
N PRO A 169 16.80 1.92 -5.26
CA PRO A 169 15.73 2.91 -5.19
C PRO A 169 16.01 4.01 -4.14
N ARG A 170 16.72 3.70 -3.05
CA ARG A 170 17.07 4.69 -2.01
C ARG A 170 18.13 5.70 -2.46
N ALA A 171 18.95 5.33 -3.43
CA ALA A 171 19.97 6.18 -4.02
C ALA A 171 19.41 7.13 -5.09
N MET A 172 18.12 7.00 -5.48
CA MET A 172 17.49 7.94 -6.39
C MET A 172 17.46 9.35 -5.77
N PRO A 173 17.61 10.42 -6.58
CA PRO A 173 17.46 11.78 -6.10
C PRO A 173 16.11 11.99 -5.42
N SER A 174 16.11 12.77 -4.34
CA SER A 174 14.86 13.23 -3.74
C SER A 174 14.04 14.00 -4.78
N LEU A 175 12.73 13.76 -4.80
CA LEU A 175 11.80 14.48 -5.65
C LEU A 175 11.44 15.87 -5.09
N GLY A 176 11.93 16.22 -3.91
CA GLY A 176 11.69 17.51 -3.27
C GLY A 176 10.35 17.61 -2.53
N TYR A 177 9.64 16.50 -2.33
CA TYR A 177 8.37 16.44 -1.62
C TYR A 177 8.18 15.06 -0.96
N TYR A 178 7.23 14.96 -0.03
CA TYR A 178 6.80 13.74 0.64
C TYR A 178 5.45 13.31 0.07
N GLY A 179 5.44 12.26 -0.74
CA GLY A 179 4.26 11.77 -1.41
C GLY A 179 4.58 10.60 -2.33
N ARG A 180 3.70 10.35 -3.29
CA ARG A 180 3.90 9.34 -4.33
C ARG A 180 4.64 9.92 -5.54
N VAL A 181 5.07 9.05 -6.46
CA VAL A 181 5.67 9.48 -7.73
C VAL A 181 4.74 10.45 -8.47
N HIS A 182 5.31 11.35 -9.28
CA HIS A 182 4.58 12.36 -10.06
C HIS A 182 3.78 13.40 -9.23
N ASN A 183 4.28 13.73 -8.04
CA ASN A 183 3.69 14.72 -7.12
C ASN A 183 2.23 14.37 -6.76
N LEU A 184 1.98 13.09 -6.48
CA LEU A 184 0.67 12.57 -6.13
C LEU A 184 0.52 12.40 -4.61
N PRO A 185 -0.70 12.54 -4.06
CA PRO A 185 -0.97 12.29 -2.64
C PRO A 185 -0.74 10.82 -2.28
N LEU A 186 -0.50 10.55 -1.00
CA LEU A 186 -0.52 9.21 -0.43
C LEU A 186 -1.96 8.66 -0.37
N ASP A 187 -2.11 7.34 -0.31
CA ASP A 187 -3.43 6.75 -0.07
C ASP A 187 -3.88 7.08 1.37
N PRO A 188 -5.05 7.71 1.57
CA PRO A 188 -5.55 8.05 2.90
C PRO A 188 -5.89 6.84 3.77
N ARG A 189 -5.92 5.62 3.19
CA ARG A 189 -6.06 4.35 3.90
C ARG A 189 -4.71 3.72 4.25
N SER A 190 -3.59 4.35 3.87
CA SER A 190 -2.27 3.88 4.27
C SER A 190 -2.13 3.99 5.78
N PRO A 191 -1.64 2.96 6.49
CA PRO A 191 -1.47 3.02 7.94
C PRO A 191 -0.40 4.05 8.36
N LEU A 192 0.38 4.55 7.41
CA LEU A 192 1.36 5.61 7.64
C LEU A 192 0.70 6.99 7.75
N VAL A 193 -0.53 7.16 7.24
CA VAL A 193 -1.25 8.43 7.29
C VAL A 193 -2.48 8.32 8.19
N CYS A 194 -2.64 9.27 9.11
CA CYS A 194 -3.72 9.27 10.10
C CYS A 194 -4.77 10.35 9.79
N VAL A 195 -5.05 10.61 8.51
CA VAL A 195 -6.09 11.55 8.12
C VAL A 195 -7.42 10.83 7.94
N ARG A 196 -8.52 11.58 8.05
CA ARG A 196 -9.84 11.05 7.67
C ARG A 196 -9.86 10.82 6.16
N GLN A 197 -10.56 9.76 5.73
CA GLN A 197 -10.47 9.23 4.36
C GLN A 197 -10.87 10.22 3.25
N ASP A 198 -11.47 11.36 3.61
CA ASP A 198 -11.90 12.45 2.74
C ASP A 198 -10.83 13.54 2.51
N GLU A 199 -9.70 13.51 3.22
CA GLU A 199 -8.64 14.51 3.10
C GLU A 199 -7.49 14.07 2.18
N ARG A 200 -6.89 15.03 1.46
CA ARG A 200 -5.70 14.78 0.63
C ARG A 200 -4.47 14.57 1.52
N CYS A 201 -3.81 13.43 1.36
CA CYS A 201 -2.54 13.13 2.05
C CYS A 201 -1.34 13.66 1.28
N GLY A 202 -1.15 14.98 1.26
CA GLY A 202 -0.07 15.62 0.54
C GLY A 202 -0.32 15.70 -0.98
N PRO A 203 0.75 15.66 -1.83
CA PRO A 203 2.16 15.60 -1.43
C PRO A 203 2.53 16.81 -0.56
N TYR A 204 3.44 16.60 0.39
CA TYR A 204 3.87 17.65 1.31
C TYR A 204 5.23 18.20 0.89
N GLU A 205 5.44 19.51 0.97
CA GLU A 205 6.69 20.14 0.58
C GLU A 205 7.78 19.97 1.64
N SER A 206 7.38 19.67 2.89
CA SER A 206 8.32 19.50 4.00
C SER A 206 7.91 18.39 4.95
N TYR A 207 8.87 17.88 5.72
CA TYR A 207 8.59 16.90 6.77
C TYR A 207 7.61 17.45 7.82
N ALA A 208 7.76 18.72 8.19
CA ALA A 208 6.91 19.36 9.19
C ALA A 208 5.44 19.46 8.75
N GLU A 209 5.20 19.70 7.46
CA GLU A 209 3.85 19.69 6.86
C GLU A 209 3.29 18.27 6.76
N SER A 210 4.16 17.29 6.52
CA SER A 210 3.79 15.89 6.47
C SER A 210 3.43 15.31 7.84
N TYR A 211 4.01 15.88 8.92
CA TYR A 211 3.95 15.33 10.28
C TYR A 211 2.53 15.22 10.87
N PRO A 212 1.61 16.20 10.71
CA PRO A 212 0.21 16.01 11.11
C PRO A 212 -0.50 14.90 10.33
N GLY A 213 -0.06 14.64 9.09
CA GLY A 213 -0.58 13.57 8.26
C GLY A 213 0.06 12.22 8.57
N PHE A 214 1.35 12.17 8.91
CA PHE A 214 2.10 10.97 9.29
C PHE A 214 2.11 10.79 10.80
N TYR A 215 1.35 9.81 11.30
CA TYR A 215 1.22 9.50 12.72
C TYR A 215 0.51 10.60 13.53
N ASN A 216 -0.81 10.48 13.68
CA ASN A 216 -1.52 11.01 14.85
C ASN A 216 -1.20 10.13 16.06
N GLY A 217 0.07 10.08 16.45
CA GLY A 217 0.42 9.70 17.81
C GLY A 217 -0.06 10.82 18.72
N LEU A 218 -1.02 10.55 19.60
CA LEU A 218 -1.30 11.49 20.68
C LEU A 218 -0.09 11.50 21.61
N VAL A 219 0.74 12.54 21.50
CA VAL A 219 1.84 12.80 22.43
C VAL A 219 1.30 13.70 23.54
N ARG A 220 1.27 13.20 24.77
CA ARG A 220 0.80 13.97 25.93
C ARG A 220 1.87 13.98 27.01
N GLN A 221 2.08 15.15 27.60
CA GLN A 221 2.89 15.27 28.80
C GLN A 221 2.11 14.67 29.97
N THR A 222 2.68 13.65 30.59
CA THR A 222 2.15 13.01 31.80
C THR A 222 3.05 13.37 32.98
N LYS A 223 2.56 13.07 34.19
CA LYS A 223 3.40 13.10 35.39
C LYS A 223 3.52 11.67 35.89
N SER A 224 4.74 11.23 36.15
CA SER A 224 4.98 9.94 36.81
C SER A 224 4.35 9.94 38.20
N GLU A 225 4.22 8.77 38.82
CA GLU A 225 3.75 8.65 40.22
C GLU A 225 4.63 9.44 41.20
N GLU A 226 5.88 9.70 40.83
CA GLU A 226 6.86 10.49 41.58
C GLU A 226 6.83 12.00 41.23
N GLY A 227 5.93 12.42 40.34
CA GLY A 227 5.73 13.82 39.95
C GLY A 227 6.71 14.35 38.91
N ALA A 228 7.58 13.50 38.35
CA ALA A 228 8.47 13.87 37.25
C ALA A 228 7.68 14.01 35.95
N GLU A 229 8.11 14.95 35.09
CA GLU A 229 7.55 15.07 33.75
C GLU A 229 7.89 13.81 32.93
N ASP A 230 6.87 13.21 32.33
CA ASP A 230 6.99 12.06 31.45
C ASP A 230 6.16 12.31 30.17
N TRP A 231 6.36 11.49 29.14
CA TRP A 231 5.69 11.65 27.85
C TRP A 231 5.10 10.32 27.41
N GLU A 232 3.77 10.28 27.29
CA GLU A 232 3.06 9.14 26.74
C GLU A 232 2.84 9.36 25.24
N VAL A 233 3.28 8.40 24.43
CA VAL A 233 2.98 8.34 23.00
C VAL A 233 2.00 7.21 22.78
N THR A 234 0.73 7.55 22.54
CA THR A 234 -0.27 6.55 22.16
C THR A 234 -0.41 6.52 20.65
N TYR A 235 -0.06 5.38 20.06
CA TYR A 235 -0.42 5.06 18.69
C TYR A 235 -1.92 4.78 18.62
N ILE A 236 -2.65 5.62 17.88
CA ILE A 236 -4.04 5.35 17.52
C ILE A 236 -4.02 4.40 16.30
N ASP A 237 -3.54 3.18 16.50
CA ASP A 237 -3.68 2.11 15.50
C ASP A 237 -5.08 1.48 15.61
N PHE A 238 -5.73 1.29 14.46
CA PHE A 238 -6.87 0.39 14.28
C PHE A 238 -6.41 -1.01 13.93
#